data_AF-A0AAV4HFW7-F1
#
_entry.id   AF-A0AAV4HFW7-F1
#
_cell.length_a   1.000
_cell.length_b   1.000
_cell.length_c   1.000
_cell.angle_alpha   90.00
_cell.angle_beta   90.00
_cell.angle_gamma   90.00
#
_symmetry.space_group_name_H-M   'P 1'
#
loop_
_entity.id
_entity.type
_entity.pdbx_description
1 polymer ?
#
loop_
_entity_poly.entity_id
_entity_poly.type
_entity_poly.pdbx_seq_one_letter_code
_entity_poly.pdbx_strand_id
1 'polypeptide(L)'
;MSDNESQATVYSDDEGRSEDKTITLIRLVKERAFLYRKTDKRYSDRNLTERTWTQISTELGWTKEETRETWTKLRNNFAKKARL
;
A
#
# COMPACT_ATOMS: atom_id res chain seq x y z
N MET A 1 16.39 -4.49 -44.17
CA MET A 1 17.41 -4.98 -43.24
C MET A 1 17.93 -3.80 -42.45
N SER A 2 18.21 -4.05 -41.17
CA SER A 2 18.72 -3.13 -40.15
C SER A 2 17.70 -2.16 -39.55
N ASP A 3 17.01 -2.72 -38.55
CA ASP A 3 16.97 -2.26 -37.16
C ASP A 3 17.35 -0.79 -36.92
N ASN A 4 16.36 0.00 -36.49
CA ASN A 4 16.64 1.20 -35.70
C ASN A 4 15.65 1.28 -34.54
N GLU A 5 16.04 0.62 -33.46
CA GLU A 5 15.87 1.00 -32.06
C GLU A 5 14.82 2.08 -31.76
N SER A 6 13.70 1.66 -31.18
CA SER A 6 12.86 2.53 -30.36
C SER A 6 12.80 1.96 -28.95
N GLN A 7 13.87 2.21 -28.20
CA GLN A 7 13.80 2.21 -26.74
C GLN A 7 12.98 3.43 -26.31
N ALA A 8 11.66 3.32 -26.38
CA ALA A 8 10.78 4.20 -25.65
C ALA A 8 10.79 3.74 -24.19
N THR A 9 11.81 4.18 -23.45
CA THR A 9 11.76 4.20 -22.00
C THR A 9 10.73 5.26 -21.60
N VAL A 10 9.46 4.85 -21.59
CA VAL A 10 8.40 5.56 -20.87
C VAL A 10 8.73 5.43 -19.39
N TYR A 11 9.67 6.27 -18.93
CA TYR A 11 9.78 6.63 -17.54
C TYR A 11 8.48 7.36 -17.21
N SER A 12 7.56 6.62 -16.61
CA SER A 12 6.30 7.13 -16.11
C SER A 12 6.57 8.29 -15.18
N ASP A 13 6.24 9.47 -15.68
CA ASP A 13 6.16 10.76 -15.02
C ASP A 13 5.08 10.72 -13.92
N ASP A 14 5.32 9.99 -12.82
CA ASP A 14 4.37 9.81 -11.70
C ASP A 14 5.04 10.08 -10.33
N GLU A 15 6.09 10.89 -10.29
CA GLU A 15 6.75 11.32 -9.02
C GLU A 15 5.91 12.38 -8.25
N GLY A 16 4.75 12.78 -8.78
CA GLY A 16 3.77 13.66 -8.11
C GLY A 16 2.59 12.94 -7.41
N ARG A 17 2.51 11.60 -7.42
CA ARG A 17 1.30 10.83 -7.01
C ARG A 17 1.44 10.05 -5.69
N SER A 18 2.60 10.11 -5.04
CA SER A 18 2.93 9.21 -3.90
C SER A 18 2.13 9.50 -2.63
N GLU A 19 1.81 10.77 -2.35
CA GLU A 19 1.03 11.17 -1.18
C GLU A 19 -0.45 10.79 -1.29
N ASP A 20 -1.06 10.90 -2.48
CA ASP A 20 -2.45 10.51 -2.71
C ASP A 20 -2.67 9.00 -2.53
N LYS A 21 -1.73 8.18 -3.03
CA LYS A 21 -1.74 6.73 -2.81
C LYS A 21 -1.62 6.39 -1.32
N THR A 22 -0.79 7.14 -0.61
CA THR A 22 -0.60 7.01 0.85
C THR A 22 -1.87 7.35 1.63
N ILE A 23 -2.56 8.45 1.28
CA ILE A 23 -3.84 8.84 1.88
C ILE A 23 -4.91 7.78 1.61
N THR A 24 -4.96 7.27 0.37
CA THR A 24 -5.90 6.22 -0.05
C THR A 24 -5.64 4.92 0.72
N LEU A 25 -4.38 4.51 0.88
CA LEU A 25 -4.00 3.38 1.73
C LEU A 25 -4.52 3.53 3.17
N ILE A 26 -4.34 4.71 3.78
CA ILE A 26 -4.83 4.98 5.14
C ILE A 26 -6.35 4.83 5.21
N ARG A 27 -7.09 5.37 4.24
CA ARG A 27 -8.55 5.25 4.19
C ARG A 27 -8.99 3.79 4.10
N LEU A 28 -8.44 3.04 3.15
CA LEU A 28 -8.77 1.63 2.93
C LEU A 28 -8.48 0.75 4.16
N VAL A 29 -7.34 0.97 4.81
CA VAL A 29 -6.98 0.23 6.03
C VAL A 29 -7.82 0.65 7.24
N LYS A 30 -8.21 1.93 7.33
CA LYS A 30 -9.11 2.40 8.41
C LYS A 30 -10.51 1.80 8.31
N GLU A 31 -11.05 1.66 7.11
CA GLU A 31 -12.32 0.94 6.87
C GLU A 31 -12.24 -0.53 7.29
N ARG A 32 -11.05 -1.11 7.18
CA ARG A 32 -10.77 -2.53 7.43
C ARG A 32 -9.99 -2.69 8.73
N ALA A 33 -10.62 -2.30 9.85
CA ALA A 33 -9.96 -2.26 11.16
C ALA A 33 -9.31 -3.59 11.59
N PHE A 34 -9.83 -4.72 11.13
CA PHE A 34 -9.27 -6.05 11.37
C PHE A 34 -7.83 -6.24 10.84
N LEU A 35 -7.32 -5.35 9.98
CA LEU A 35 -5.93 -5.38 9.51
C LEU A 35 -4.91 -4.92 10.56
N TYR A 36 -5.32 -4.10 11.53
CA TYR A 36 -4.42 -3.55 12.54
C TYR A 36 -4.94 -3.71 13.98
N ARG A 37 -6.23 -3.96 14.16
CA ARG A 37 -6.87 -4.10 15.46
C ARG A 37 -6.88 -5.56 15.90
N LYS A 38 -5.97 -5.90 16.83
CA LYS A 38 -5.85 -7.24 17.44
C LYS A 38 -7.10 -7.69 18.22
N THR A 39 -7.98 -6.76 18.59
CA THR A 39 -9.23 -7.07 19.30
C THR A 39 -10.34 -7.57 18.38
N ASP A 40 -10.17 -7.47 17.06
CA ASP A 40 -11.14 -7.98 16.09
C ASP A 40 -10.91 -9.49 15.89
N LYS A 41 -11.97 -10.29 15.98
CA LYS A 41 -11.89 -11.75 15.78
C LYS A 41 -11.38 -12.11 14.37
N ARG A 42 -11.58 -11.21 13.40
CA ARG A 42 -11.11 -11.36 12.01
C ARG A 42 -9.61 -11.14 11.85
N TYR A 43 -8.93 -10.57 12.85
CA TYR A 43 -7.47 -10.35 12.82
C TYR A 43 -6.68 -11.67 12.77
N SER A 44 -7.20 -12.75 13.35
CA SER A 44 -6.55 -14.08 13.28
C SER A 44 -6.79 -14.79 11.96
N ASP A 45 -7.72 -14.31 11.12
CA ASP A 45 -7.97 -14.89 9.81
C ASP A 45 -6.90 -14.44 8.81
N ARG A 46 -5.87 -15.28 8.67
CA ARG A 46 -4.78 -15.09 7.72
C ARG A 46 -5.28 -15.04 6.28
N ASN A 47 -6.28 -15.83 5.91
CA ASN A 47 -6.79 -15.85 4.54
C ASN A 47 -7.50 -14.53 4.22
N LEU A 48 -8.35 -14.05 5.12
CA LEU A 48 -9.02 -12.76 4.96
C LEU A 48 -8.00 -11.61 4.91
N THR A 49 -7.01 -11.63 5.81
CA THR A 49 -5.97 -10.59 5.88
C THR A 49 -5.13 -10.55 4.61
N GLU A 50 -4.67 -11.70 4.12
CA GLU A 50 -3.91 -11.81 2.86
C GLU A 50 -4.72 -11.30 1.66
N ARG A 51 -5.96 -11.78 1.49
CA ARG A 51 -6.85 -11.36 0.39
C ARG A 51 -7.09 -9.85 0.41
N THR A 52 -7.30 -9.30 1.60
CA THR A 52 -7.55 -7.88 1.79
C THR A 52 -6.33 -7.05 1.39
N TRP A 53 -5.12 -7.45 1.81
CA TRP A 53 -3.90 -6.77 1.41
C TRP A 53 -3.67 -6.82 -0.09
N THR A 54 -3.92 -7.96 -0.72
CA THR A 54 -3.86 -8.10 -2.19
C THR A 54 -4.84 -7.17 -2.89
N GLN A 55 -6.08 -7.07 -2.39
CA GLN A 55 -7.08 -6.17 -2.97
C GLN A 55 -6.63 -4.70 -2.88
N ILE A 56 -6.15 -4.26 -1.71
CA ILE A 56 -5.66 -2.90 -1.50
C ILE A 56 -4.46 -2.60 -2.41
N SER A 57 -3.51 -3.53 -2.52
CA SER A 57 -2.32 -3.33 -3.35
C SER A 57 -2.68 -3.24 -4.82
N THR A 58 -3.60 -4.08 -5.31
CA THR A 58 -4.13 -4.00 -6.67
C THR A 58 -4.85 -2.67 -6.95
N GLU A 59 -5.63 -2.15 -5.99
CA GLU A 59 -6.32 -0.87 -6.13
C GLU A 59 -5.35 0.32 -6.22
N LEU A 60 -4.21 0.24 -5.52
CA LEU A 60 -3.17 1.28 -5.53
C LEU A 60 -2.16 1.14 -6.67
N GLY A 61 -2.20 0.02 -7.40
CA GLY A 61 -1.17 -0.33 -8.39
C GLY A 61 0.19 -0.64 -7.76
N TRP A 62 0.20 -1.10 -6.51
CA TRP A 62 1.40 -1.48 -5.76
C TRP A 62 1.48 -3.00 -5.58
N THR A 63 2.67 -3.48 -5.26
CA THR A 63 2.83 -4.84 -4.74
C THR A 63 2.31 -4.90 -3.30
N LYS A 64 1.95 -6.11 -2.87
CA LYS A 64 1.47 -6.37 -1.51
C LYS A 64 2.56 -6.03 -0.49
N GLU A 65 3.81 -6.30 -0.83
CA GLU A 65 5.01 -6.03 -0.05
C GLU A 65 5.22 -4.52 0.15
N GLU A 66 5.20 -3.74 -0.94
CA GLU A 66 5.30 -2.27 -0.89
C GLU A 66 4.18 -1.64 -0.06
N THR A 67 2.95 -2.13 -0.23
CA THR A 67 1.78 -1.66 0.49
C THR A 67 1.93 -1.88 2.01
N ARG A 68 2.41 -3.07 2.40
CA ARG A 68 2.65 -3.42 3.82
C ARG A 68 3.80 -2.62 4.42
N GLU A 69 4.88 -2.43 3.67
CA GLU A 69 6.03 -1.65 4.11
C GLU A 69 5.61 -0.19 4.33
N THR A 70 4.89 0.39 3.37
CA THR A 70 4.37 1.77 3.45
C THR A 70 3.42 1.93 4.63
N TRP A 71 2.47 1.01 4.83
CA TRP A 71 1.59 1.01 6.00
C TRP A 71 2.38 0.93 7.32
N THR A 72 3.42 0.10 7.38
CA THR A 72 4.27 -0.04 8.55
C THR A 72 5.01 1.26 8.86
N LYS A 73 5.58 1.91 7.84
CA LYS A 73 6.22 3.23 7.96
C LYS A 73 5.22 4.27 8.48
N LEU A 74 4.02 4.36 7.90
CA LEU A 74 2.97 5.28 8.34
C LEU A 74 2.58 5.07 9.79
N ARG A 75 2.31 3.82 10.18
CA ARG A 75 1.93 3.48 11.55
C ARG A 75 3.04 3.81 12.55
N ASN A 76 4.29 3.52 12.21
CA ASN A 76 5.44 3.82 13.06
C ASN A 76 5.63 5.34 13.21
N ASN A 77 5.48 6.09 12.12
CA ASN A 77 5.59 7.55 12.13
C ASN A 77 4.44 8.19 12.96
N PHE A 78 3.22 7.67 12.82
CA PHE A 78 2.09 8.07 13.65
C PHE A 78 2.30 7.74 15.13
N ALA A 79 2.77 6.53 15.46
CA ALA A 79 3.05 6.13 16.84
C ALA A 79 4.18 6.96 17.47
N LYS A 80 5.16 7.41 16.68
CA LYS A 80 6.20 8.34 17.13
C LYS A 80 5.62 9.72 17.44
N LYS A 81 4.73 10.23 16.58
CA LYS A 81 4.05 11.52 16.79
C LYS A 81 3.03 11.50 17.93
N ALA A 82 2.35 10.38 18.16
CA ALA A 82 1.34 10.22 19.22
C ALA A 82 1.93 10.01 20.63
N ARG A 83 3.26 9.86 20.74
CA ARG A 83 3.98 9.75 22.03
C ARG A 83 4.58 11.07 22.51
N LEU A 84 4.51 12.12 21.69
CA LEU A 84 4.86 13.50 22.04
C LEU A 84 3.60 14.22 22.52
#